data_AF-A0A1I4FKN8-F1
#
_entry.id   AF-A0A1I4FKN8-F1
#
_cell.length_a   1.000
_cell.length_b   1.000
_cell.length_c   1.000
_cell.angle_alpha   90.00
_cell.angle_beta   90.00
_cell.angle_gamma   90.00
#
_symmetry.space_group_name_H-M   'P 1'
#
loop_
_entity.id
_entity.type
_entity.pdbx_description
1 polymer ?
#
loop_
_entity_poly.entity_id
_entity_poly.type
_entity_poly.pdbx_seq_one_letter_code
_entity_poly.pdbx_strand_id
1 'polypeptide(L)' 'MYGALWRVLPGPVWLRILIVLALVAVVLFALVSWVFPWVDSLLGPQEGTVGP' A
#
# COMPACT_ATOMS: atom_id res chain seq x y z
N MET A 1 -25.08 9.06 17.01
CA MET A 1 -24.54 9.54 15.71
C MET A 1 -23.12 9.04 15.36
N TYR A 2 -22.62 7.95 15.96
CA TYR A 2 -21.50 7.16 15.40
C TYR A 2 -21.94 5.76 14.89
N GLY A 3 -23.23 5.43 15.05
CA GLY A 3 -23.76 4.09 14.82
C GLY A 3 -23.90 3.67 13.36
N ALA A 4 -23.95 4.60 12.40
CA ALA A 4 -24.02 4.26 10.98
C ALA A 4 -22.67 3.74 10.45
N LEU A 5 -21.57 4.38 10.86
CA LEU A 5 -20.21 3.95 10.52
C LEU A 5 -19.86 2.60 11.17
N TRP A 6 -20.46 2.30 12.33
CA TRP A 6 -20.32 1.01 12.99
C TRP A 6 -21.26 -0.11 12.50
N ARG A 7 -22.18 0.18 11.57
CA ARG A 7 -23.08 -0.83 11.00
C ARG A 7 -22.65 -1.33 9.63
N VAL A 8 -21.83 -0.56 8.90
CA VAL A 8 -21.36 -0.92 7.54
C VAL A 8 -20.16 -1.88 7.57
N LEU A 9 -19.31 -1.81 8.59
CA LEU A 9 -18.20 -2.76 8.74
C LEU A 9 -18.66 -3.96 9.57
N PRO A 10 -18.81 -5.17 8.97
CA PRO A 10 -19.15 -6.37 9.71
C PRO A 10 -17.99 -6.70 10.66
N GLY A 11 -18.28 -6.85 11.95
CA GLY A 11 -17.34 -7.38 12.94
C GLY A 11 -16.77 -6.37 13.96
N PRO A 12 -16.10 -6.91 15.01
CA PRO A 12 -15.53 -6.16 16.14
C PRO A 12 -14.44 -5.18 15.70
N VAL A 13 -14.10 -4.21 16.57
CA VAL A 13 -13.10 -3.15 16.32
C VAL A 13 -11.81 -3.70 15.68
N TRP A 14 -11.33 -4.82 16.20
CA TRP A 14 -10.14 -5.52 15.74
C TRP A 14 -10.22 -5.97 14.28
N LEU A 15 -11.38 -6.44 13.80
CA LEU A 15 -11.53 -6.87 12.41
C LEU A 15 -11.40 -5.69 11.44
N ARG A 16 -11.88 -4.52 11.85
CA ARG A 16 -11.75 -3.28 11.07
C ARG A 16 -10.32 -2.83 10.95
N ILE A 17 -9.57 -2.92 12.05
CA ILE A 17 -8.13 -2.63 12.09
C ILE A 17 -7.41 -3.58 11.14
N LEU A 18 -7.74 -4.87 11.17
CA LEU A 18 -7.18 -5.86 10.24
C LEU A 18 -7.51 -5.54 8.78
N ILE A 19 -8.74 -5.16 8.46
CA ILE A 19 -9.14 -4.79 7.09
C ILE A 19 -8.37 -3.56 6.61
N VAL A 20 -8.24 -2.52 7.44
CA VAL A 20 -7.47 -1.31 7.11
C VAL A 20 -5.99 -1.65 6.91
N LEU A 21 -5.41 -2.46 7.80
CA LEU A 21 -4.04 -2.91 7.70
C LEU A 21 -3.80 -3.71 6.41
N ALA A 22 -4.72 -4.61 6.08
CA ALA A 22 -4.68 -5.39 4.84
C ALA A 22 -4.78 -4.47 3.60
N LEU A 23 -5.67 -3.47 3.63
CA LEU A 23 -5.79 -2.47 2.55
C LEU A 23 -4.47 -1.71 2.35
N VAL A 24 -3.85 -1.25 3.44
CA VAL A 24 -2.54 -0.59 3.39
C VAL A 24 -1.48 -1.52 2.83
N ALA A 25 -1.44 -2.78 3.28
CA ALA A 25 -0.49 -3.77 2.78
C ALA A 25 -0.68 -4.02 1.28
N VAL A 26 -1.93 -4.11 0.79
CA VAL A 26 -2.24 -4.27 -0.63
C VAL A 26 -1.77 -3.05 -1.44
N VAL A 27 -1.98 -1.83 -0.93
CA VAL A 27 -1.53 -0.60 -1.59
C VAL A 27 0.00 -0.55 -1.67
N LEU A 28 0.70 -0.85 -0.57
CA LEU A 28 2.16 -0.90 -0.53
C LEU A 28 2.71 -1.98 -1.47
N PHE A 29 2.11 -3.16 -1.47
CA PHE A 29 2.46 -4.24 -2.38
C PHE A 29 2.28 -3.82 -3.83
N ALA A 30 1.16 -3.18 -4.17
CA ALA A 30 0.88 -2.69 -5.51
C ALA A 30 1.88 -1.62 -5.95
N LEU A 31 2.23 -0.69 -5.05
CA LEU A 31 3.24 0.33 -5.30
C LEU A 31 4.61 -0.29 -5.61
N VAL A 32 5.07 -1.25 -4.81
CA VAL A 32 6.39 -1.87 -5.01
C VAL A 32 6.41 -2.80 -6.22
N SER A 33 5.34 -3.56 -6.47
CA SER A 33 5.32 -4.56 -7.55
C SER A 33 4.98 -3.99 -8.92
N TRP A 34 4.15 -2.93 -9.01
CA TRP A 34 3.73 -2.36 -10.29
C TRP A 34 4.21 -0.94 -10.50
N VAL A 35 4.05 -0.06 -9.50
CA VAL A 35 4.38 1.37 -9.67
C VAL A 35 5.89 1.57 -9.71
N PHE A 36 6.63 0.90 -8.84
CA PHE A 36 8.09 1.05 -8.78
C PHE A 36 8.77 0.61 -10.08
N PRO A 37 8.52 -0.57 -10.67
CA PRO A 37 9.13 -0.93 -11.96
C PRO A 37 8.72 0.00 -13.10
N TRP A 38 7.47 0.49 -13.08
CA TRP A 38 7.02 1.47 -14.06
C TRP A 38 7.80 2.78 -13.92
N VAL A 39 7.98 3.30 -12.70
CA VAL A 39 8.76 4.52 -12.46
C VAL A 39 10.25 4.32 -12.78
N ASP A 40 10.83 3.18 -12.39
CA ASP A 40 12.21 2.80 -12.70
C ASP A 40 12.46 2.79 -14.22
N SER A 41 11.50 2.28 -15.00
CA SER A 41 11.58 2.31 -16.47
C SER A 41 11.59 3.71 -17.08
N LEU A 42 11.01 4.70 -16.38
CA LEU A 42 10.99 6.11 -16.83
C LEU A 42 12.26 6.86 -16.45
N LEU A 43 12.85 6.53 -15.30
CA LEU A 43 14.05 7.18 -14.79
C LEU A 43 15.33 6.63 -15.41
N GLY A 44 15.29 5.43 -15.99
CA GLY A 44 16.45 4.76 -16.57
C GLY A 44 17.49 4.37 -15.51
N PRO A 45 18.58 3.69 -15.90
CA PRO A 45 19.65 3.34 -14.97
C PRO A 45 20.16 4.58 -14.23
N GLN A 46 19.93 4.63 -12.91
CA GLN A 46 20.57 5.60 -12.04
C GLN A 46 22.03 5.16 -11.89
N GLU A 47 22.91 5.65 -12.76
CA GLU A 47 24.35 5.35 -12.76
C GLU A 47 24.93 5.62 -11.36
N GLY A 48 25.17 4.57 -10.57
CA GLY A 48 25.91 4.67 -9.33
C GLY A 48 27.39 4.86 -9.66
N THR A 49 27.94 6.04 -9.39
CA THR A 49 29.37 6.38 -9.59
C THR A 49 30.32 5.64 -8.63
N VAL A 50 30.11 4.36 -8.36
CA VAL A 50 31.15 3.49 -7.80
C VAL A 50 31.96 2.91 -8.96
N GLY A 51 32.82 3.76 -9.51
CA GLY A 51 33.89 3.31 -10.39
C GLY A 51 35.01 2.66 -9.58
N PRO A 52 35.61 1.55 -10.03
CA PRO A 52 37.04 1.33 -9.87
C PRO A 52 37.85 2.26 -10.79
#